data_AF-A0A151BNW9-F1
#
_entry.id   AF-A0A151BNW9-F1
#
_cell.length_a   1.000
_cell.length_b   1.000
_cell.length_c   1.000
_cell.angle_alpha   90.00
_cell.angle_beta   90.00
_cell.angle_gamma   90.00
#
_symmetry.space_group_name_H-M   'P 1'
#
loop_
_entity.id
_entity.type
_entity.pdbx_description
1 polymer ?
#
loop_
_entity_poly.entity_id
_entity_poly.type
_entity_poly.pdbx_seq_one_letter_code
_entity_poly.pdbx_strand_id
1 'polypeptide(L)' 'MCGEMVPRDKAKKSTRRISLVDPTLARELRQKGAYLPGRVDTKYYCVSCAVHIGIVKVRSKETRKSRGRR' A
#
# COMPACT_ATOMS: atom_id res chain seq x y z
N MET A 1 -3.90 -11.80 -7.92
CA MET A 1 -2.44 -11.66 -7.63
C MET A 1 -1.73 -12.68 -8.52
N CYS A 2 -0.61 -12.32 -9.15
CA CYS A 2 0.10 -13.16 -10.15
C CYS A 2 0.62 -14.52 -9.61
N GLY A 3 0.80 -14.67 -8.29
CA GLY A 3 1.30 -15.92 -7.67
C GLY A 3 2.77 -16.25 -7.97
N GLU A 4 3.42 -15.46 -8.82
CA GLU A 4 4.81 -15.63 -9.24
C GLU A 4 5.77 -15.49 -8.05
N MET A 5 6.77 -16.38 -7.97
CA MET A 5 7.85 -16.28 -7.01
C MET A 5 8.78 -15.13 -7.40
N VAL A 6 8.78 -14.06 -6.59
CA VAL A 6 9.64 -12.89 -6.82
C VAL A 6 10.60 -12.73 -5.65
N PRO A 7 11.89 -12.49 -5.91
CA PRO A 7 12.87 -12.14 -4.90
C PRO A 7 12.44 -10.94 -4.04
N ARG A 8 12.80 -10.96 -2.75
CA ARG A 8 12.35 -9.98 -1.76
C ARG A 8 12.84 -8.55 -2.05
N ASP A 9 14.02 -8.42 -2.66
CA ASP A 9 14.65 -7.15 -3.06
C ASP A 9 13.92 -6.50 -4.26
N LYS A 10 13.45 -7.32 -5.21
CA LYS A 10 12.75 -6.85 -6.42
C LYS A 10 11.25 -6.57 -6.17
N ALA A 11 10.64 -7.28 -5.23
CA ALA A 11 9.23 -7.15 -4.90
C ALA A 11 8.85 -5.73 -4.45
N LYS A 12 7.73 -5.22 -4.94
CA LYS A 12 7.23 -3.90 -4.52
C LYS A 12 6.37 -4.02 -3.27
N LYS A 13 6.88 -3.47 -2.17
CA LYS A 13 6.18 -3.38 -0.88
C LYS A 13 5.18 -2.22 -0.88
N SER A 14 3.92 -2.52 -0.60
CA SER A 14 2.88 -1.55 -0.29
C SER A 14 2.37 -1.80 1.11
N THR A 15 2.61 -0.85 2.01
CA THR A 15 2.08 -0.88 3.37
C THR A 15 0.95 0.13 3.47
N ARG A 16 -0.22 -0.33 3.92
CA ARG A 16 -1.40 0.53 4.14
C ARG A 16 -1.94 0.26 5.54
N ARG A 17 -2.35 1.32 6.23
CA ARG A 17 -3.08 1.20 7.50
C ARG A 17 -4.56 1.09 7.19
N ILE A 18 -5.19 0.01 7.64
CA ILE A 18 -6.60 -0.29 7.39
C ILE A 18 -7.38 -0.13 8.69
N SER A 19 -8.50 0.57 8.61
CA SER A 19 -9.51 0.61 9.65
C SER A 19 -10.54 -0.49 9.42
N LEU A 20 -11.09 -1.05 10.50
CA LEU A 20 -12.12 -2.11 10.43
C LEU A 20 -13.43 -1.63 9.78
N VAL A 21 -13.70 -0.34 9.89
CA VAL A 21 -14.89 0.32 9.37
C VAL A 21 -14.48 1.53 8.54
N ASP A 22 -15.43 2.04 7.77
CA ASP A 22 -15.31 3.27 7.00
C ASP A 22 -14.80 4.44 7.88
N PRO A 23 -13.93 5.34 7.37
CA PRO A 23 -13.39 6.45 8.14
C PRO A 23 -14.42 7.35 8.81
N THR A 24 -15.61 7.52 8.22
CA THR A 24 -16.70 8.37 8.75
C THR A 24 -17.28 7.77 10.03
N LEU A 25 -17.77 6.53 9.95
CA LEU A 25 -18.23 5.73 11.08
C LEU A 25 -17.15 5.53 12.14
N ALA A 26 -15.90 5.30 11.71
CA ALA A 26 -14.77 5.17 12.64
C ALA A 26 -14.57 6.44 13.48
N ARG A 27 -14.86 7.62 12.93
CA ARG A 27 -14.78 8.89 13.66
C ARG A 27 -15.91 9.02 14.67
N GLU A 28 -17.14 8.71 14.28
CA GLU A 28 -18.31 8.74 15.17
C GLU A 28 -18.19 7.75 16.33
N LEU A 29 -17.77 6.51 16.05
CA LEU A 29 -17.58 5.48 17.07
C LEU A 29 -16.48 5.87 18.06
N ARG A 30 -15.40 6.49 17.59
CA ARG A 30 -14.34 7.01 18.46
C ARG A 30 -14.83 8.17 19.33
N GLN A 31 -15.69 9.05 18.82
CA GLN A 31 -16.32 10.11 19.62
C GLN A 31 -17.21 9.53 20.72
N LYS A 32 -17.90 8.42 20.44
CA LYS A 32 -18.69 7.66 21.41
C LYS A 32 -17.84 6.81 22.38
N GLY A 33 -16.51 6.89 22.28
CA GLY A 33 -15.58 6.20 23.18
C GLY A 33 -15.19 4.77 22.77
N ALA A 34 -15.59 4.29 21.60
CA ALA A 34 -15.23 2.95 21.15
C ALA A 34 -13.76 2.89 20.70
N TYR A 35 -13.02 1.91 21.21
CA TYR A 35 -11.64 1.63 20.80
C TYR A 35 -11.60 0.82 19.50
N LEU A 36 -11.11 1.43 18.42
CA LEU A 36 -10.94 0.76 17.13
C LEU A 36 -9.45 0.55 16.81
N PRO A 37 -8.92 -0.68 16.90
CA PRO A 37 -7.55 -0.97 16.52
C PRO A 37 -7.38 -0.86 14.99
N GLY A 38 -6.40 -0.07 14.56
CA GLY A 38 -5.99 -0.04 13.15
C GLY A 38 -4.97 -1.12 12.87
N ARG A 39 -5.17 -1.94 11.83
CA ARG A 39 -4.19 -2.94 11.39
C ARG A 39 -3.31 -2.36 10.29
N VAL A 40 -2.10 -2.89 10.17
CA VAL A 40 -1.15 -2.51 9.13
C VAL A 40 -0.95 -3.69 8.20
N ASP A 41 -1.44 -3.55 6.97
CA ASP A 41 -1.31 -4.57 5.95
C ASP A 41 -0.12 -4.25 5.06
N THR A 42 0.86 -5.15 5.05
CA THR A 42 1.99 -5.10 4.14
C THR A 42 1.82 -6.15 3.05
N LYS A 43 1.64 -5.69 1.81
CA LYS A 43 1.51 -6.56 0.63
C LYS A 43 2.72 -6.42 -0.27
N TYR A 44 3.15 -7.55 -0.83
CA TYR A 44 4.26 -7.64 -1.78
C TYR A 44 3.72 -7.97 -3.17
N TYR A 45 4.16 -7.21 -4.18
CA TYR A 45 3.68 -7.37 -5.55
C TYR A 45 4.84 -7.64 -6.51
N CYS A 46 4.61 -8.49 -7.51
CA CYS A 46 5.45 -8.58 -8.71
C CYS A 46 5.42 -7.23 -9.47
N VAL A 47 6.49 -6.93 -10.22
CA VAL A 47 6.61 -5.63 -10.92
C VAL A 47 5.44 -5.41 -11.88
N SER A 48 5.02 -6.45 -12.60
CA SER A 48 3.89 -6.41 -13.54
C SER A 48 2.56 -6.11 -12.85
N CYS A 49 2.24 -6.80 -11.74
CA CYS A 49 1.04 -6.50 -10.95
C CYS A 49 1.08 -5.09 -10.34
N ALA A 50 2.25 -4.63 -9.89
CA ALA A 50 2.39 -3.30 -9.33
C ALA A 50 2.11 -2.20 -10.37
N VAL A 51 2.44 -2.43 -11.65
CA VAL A 51 2.12 -1.51 -12.76
C VAL A 51 0.64 -1.60 -13.14
N HIS A 52 0.09 -2.82 -13.27
CA HIS A 52 -1.31 -3.04 -13.66
C HIS A 52 -2.30 -2.41 -12.66
N ILE A 53 -2.04 -2.55 -11.35
CA ILE A 53 -2.88 -1.98 -10.27
C ILE A 53 -2.57 -0.47 -10.07
N GLY A 54 -1.56 0.08 -10.74
CA GLY A 54 -1.20 1.50 -10.65
C GLY A 54 -0.45 1.90 -9.39
N ILE A 55 0.12 0.94 -8.64
CA ILE A 55 0.99 1.22 -7.48
C ILE A 55 2.30 1.88 -7.93
N VAL A 56 2.81 1.48 -9.09
CA VAL A 56 4.00 2.05 -9.73
C VAL A 56 3.63 2.50 -11.14
N LYS A 57 3.98 3.74 -11.49
CA LYS A 57 3.75 4.30 -12.83
C LYS A 57 5.05 4.37 -13.63
N VAL A 58 4.94 4.30 -14.95
CA VAL A 58 6.07 4.53 -15.87
C VAL A 58 6.48 6.01 -15.78
N ARG A 59 7.78 6.25 -15.61
CA ARG A 59 8.38 7.58 -15.42
C ARG A 59 9.42 7.88 -16.51
N SER A 60 9.71 9.17 -16.74
CA SER A 60 10.76 9.64 -17.65
C SER A 60 12.16 9.23 -17.17
N LYS A 61 13.17 9.23 -18.05
CA LYS A 61 14.53 8.75 -17.75
C LYS A 61 15.15 9.45 -16.54
N GLU A 62 14.98 10.77 -16.44
CA GLU A 62 15.53 11.60 -15.38
C GLU A 62 14.82 11.35 -14.04
N THR A 63 13.49 11.31 -14.06
CA THR A 63 12.68 11.06 -12.86
C THR A 63 12.80 9.63 -12.33
N ARG A 64 13.29 8.66 -13.11
CA ARG A 64 13.63 7.31 -12.62
C ARG A 64 14.83 7.32 -11.67
N LYS A 65 15.80 8.22 -11.87
CA LYS A 65 17.00 8.33 -11.04
C LYS A 65 16.71 8.99 -9.69
N SER A 66 15.70 9.87 -9.63
CA SER A 66 15.26 10.44 -8.36
C SER A 66 14.55 9.38 -7.52
N ARG A 67 15.21 8.98 -6.43
CA ARG A 67 14.60 8.23 -5.34
C ARG A 67 13.90 9.24 -4.44
N GLY A 68 12.62 9.48 -4.69
CA GLY A 68 11.79 10.25 -3.75
C GLY A 68 11.88 9.62 -2.37
N ARG A 69 12.23 10.40 -1.35
CA ARG A 69 12.22 9.93 0.04
C ARG A 69 10.79 9.52 0.39
N ARG A 70 10.62 8.28 0.81
CA ARG A 70 9.39 7.76 1.41
C ARG A 70 9.59 7.63 2.90
#